data_AF-Q9GQR8-F1
#
_entry.id   AF-Q9GQR8-F1
#
_cell.length_a   1.000
_cell.length_b   1.000
_cell.length_c   1.000
_cell.angle_alpha   90.00
_cell.angle_beta   90.00
_cell.angle_gamma   90.00
#
_symmetry.space_group_name_H-M   'P 1'
#
loop_
_entity.id
_entity.type
_entity.pdbx_description
1 polymer ?
#
loop_
_entity_poly.entity_id
_entity_poly.type
_entity_poly.pdbx_seq_one_letter_code
_entity_poly.pdbx_strand_id
1 'polypeptide(L)' 'DLGGTNFRVLRVSLRGGKVDDRTDSKFVIPKSALVGDATDLFDFIAQSVKKMMSGKRPRRPGEAVPLGFTFSFPL' A
#
# COMPACT_ATOMS: atom_id res chain seq x y z
N ASP A 1 -2.34 -1.99 4.70
CA ASP A 1 -3.02 -3.03 5.47
C ASP A 1 -4.29 -3.47 4.75
N LEU A 2 -4.50 -4.78 4.72
CA LEU A 2 -5.64 -5.45 4.10
C LEU A 2 -6.44 -6.15 5.21
N GLY A 3 -7.71 -5.76 5.38
CA GLY A 3 -8.55 -6.25 6.48
C GLY A 3 -10.00 -6.52 6.09
N GLY A 4 -10.29 -6.74 4.81
CA GLY A 4 -11.62 -7.01 4.29
C GLY A 4 -11.87 -6.28 2.99
N THR A 5 -12.93 -5.47 2.93
CA THR A 5 -13.36 -4.73 1.72
C THR A 5 -12.60 -3.43 1.46
N ASN A 6 -11.74 -3.01 2.40
CA ASN A 6 -10.93 -1.81 2.28
C ASN A 6 -9.45 -2.17 2.36
N PHE A 7 -8.67 -1.48 1.54
CA PHE A 7 -7.22 -1.51 1.57
C PHE A 7 -6.70 -0.13 1.95
N ARG A 8 -5.78 -0.07 2.91
CA ARG A 8 -5.12 1.17 3.28
C ARG A 8 -3.64 1.10 2.96
N VAL A 9 -3.09 2.19 2.44
CA VAL A 9 -1.65 2.36 2.22
C VAL A 9 -1.17 3.50 3.10
N LEU A 10 -0.13 3.22 3.88
CA LEU A 10 0.51 4.19 4.75
C LEU A 10 1.94 4.43 4.29
N ARG A 11 2.28 5.69 3.98
CA ARG A 11 3.67 6.13 3.81
C ARG A 11 4.12 6.86 5.04
N VAL A 12 5.28 6.50 5.55
CA VAL A 12 5.90 7.14 6.70
C VAL A 12 7.32 7.54 6.31
N SER A 13 7.67 8.81 6.54
CA SER A 13 9.06 9.28 6.52
C SER A 13 9.53 9.38 7.96
N LEU A 14 10.73 8.86 8.24
CA LEU A 14 11.35 8.95 9.55
C LEU A 14 12.58 9.85 9.50
N ARG A 15 12.74 10.71 10.50
CA ARG A 15 13.92 11.55 10.70
C ARG A 15 14.32 11.51 12.17
N GLY A 16 15.54 11.07 12.46
CA GLY A 16 16.03 10.95 13.84
C GLY A 16 15.19 10.00 14.72
N GLY A 17 14.70 8.89 14.14
CA GLY A 17 13.87 7.91 14.84
C GLY A 17 12.43 8.35 15.11
N LYS A 18 12.01 9.52 14.63
CA LYS A 18 10.66 10.06 14.78
C LYS A 18 9.96 10.16 13.43
N VAL A 19 8.63 10.13 13.43
CA VAL A 19 7.81 10.37 12.23
C VAL A 19 7.92 11.83 11.83
N ASP A 20 8.37 12.07 10.61
CA ASP A 20 8.58 13.39 10.00
C ASP A 20 7.45 13.73 9.01
N ASP A 21 6.99 12.75 8.23
CA ASP A 21 5.83 12.87 7.32
C ASP A 21 5.02 11.58 7.35
N ARG A 22 3.70 11.71 7.23
CA ARG A 22 2.77 10.58 7.16
C ARG A 22 1.68 10.86 6.14
N THR A 23 1.45 9.91 5.24
CA THR A 23 0.33 9.95 4.29
C THR A 23 -0.47 8.68 4.38
N ASP A 24 -1.79 8.82 4.57
CA ASP A 24 -2.75 7.73 4.68
C ASP A 24 -3.67 7.79 3.45
N SER A 25 -3.85 6.67 2.76
CA SER A 25 -4.76 6.57 1.63
C SER A 25 -5.58 5.29 1.74
N LYS A 26 -6.89 5.43 1.65
CA LYS A 26 -7.84 4.31 1.71
C LYS A 26 -8.44 4.08 0.33
N PHE A 27 -8.55 2.81 -0.03
CA PHE A 27 -9.08 2.36 -1.30
C PHE A 27 -10.13 1.28 -1.02
N VAL A 28 -11.31 1.46 -1.62
CA VAL A 28 -12.33 0.42 -1.62
C VAL A 28 -11.92 -0.63 -2.64
N ILE A 29 -11.86 -1.89 -2.23
CA ILE A 29 -11.51 -2.99 -3.13
C ILE A 29 -12.71 -3.25 -4.04
N PRO A 30 -12.54 -3.21 -5.38
CA PRO A 30 -13.60 -3.56 -6.31
C PRO A 30 -14.11 -4.96 -6.04
N LYS A 31 -15.42 -5.18 -6.22
CA LYS A 31 -16.02 -6.50 -6.02
C LYS A 31 -15.36 -7.57 -6.89
N SER A 32 -14.97 -7.23 -8.11
CA SER A 32 -14.24 -8.12 -9.02
C SER A 32 -12.92 -8.60 -8.43
N ALA A 33 -12.16 -7.74 -7.76
CA ALA A 33 -10.91 -8.10 -7.10
C ALA A 33 -11.11 -8.84 -5.77
N LEU A 34 -12.27 -8.69 -5.13
CA LEU A 34 -12.60 -9.42 -3.89
C LEU A 34 -13.00 -10.87 -4.14
N VAL A 35 -13.65 -11.16 -5.27
CA VAL A 35 -14.14 -12.51 -5.61
C VAL A 35 -13.38 -13.16 -6.76
N GLY A 36 -12.47 -12.41 -7.39
CA GLY A 36 -11.59 -12.86 -8.45
C GLY A 36 -10.42 -13.68 -7.92
N ASP A 37 -9.39 -13.82 -8.73
CA ASP A 37 -8.21 -14.58 -8.36
C ASP A 37 -7.18 -13.73 -7.59
N ALA A 38 -6.06 -14.35 -7.23
CA ALA A 38 -4.98 -13.66 -6.54
C ALA A 38 -4.41 -12.51 -7.38
N THR A 39 -4.31 -12.67 -8.69
CA THR A 39 -3.79 -11.64 -9.61
C THR A 39 -4.69 -10.41 -9.55
N ASP A 40 -6.01 -10.58 -9.61
CA ASP A 40 -6.97 -9.48 -9.53
C ASP A 40 -6.80 -8.65 -8.25
N LEU A 41 -6.64 -9.33 -7.10
CA LEU A 41 -6.44 -8.67 -5.82
C LEU A 41 -5.07 -7.97 -5.73
N PHE A 42 -4.00 -8.66 -6.11
CA PHE A 42 -2.64 -8.12 -5.98
C PHE A 42 -2.35 -7.02 -7.01
N ASP A 43 -2.96 -7.05 -8.19
CA ASP A 43 -2.90 -5.95 -9.16
C ASP A 43 -3.57 -4.70 -8.60
N PHE A 44 -4.74 -4.83 -7.97
CA PHE A 44 -5.40 -3.72 -7.29
C PHE A 44 -4.53 -3.13 -6.16
N ILE A 45 -3.89 -3.99 -5.35
CA ILE A 45 -2.95 -3.56 -4.31
C ILE A 45 -1.77 -2.80 -4.91
N ALA A 46 -1.13 -3.34 -5.95
CA ALA A 46 0.01 -2.73 -6.61
C ALA A 46 -0.33 -1.36 -7.22
N GLN A 47 -1.49 -1.25 -7.89
CA GLN A 47 -1.98 0.02 -8.44
C GLN A 47 -2.27 1.05 -7.33
N SER A 48 -2.86 0.61 -6.22
CA SER A 48 -3.13 1.47 -5.06
C SER A 48 -1.85 2.03 -4.43
N VAL A 49 -0.82 1.18 -4.26
CA VAL A 49 0.51 1.60 -3.79
C VAL A 49 1.16 2.57 -4.77
N LYS A 50 1.13 2.27 -6.08
CA LYS A 50 1.66 3.15 -7.14
C LYS A 50 0.99 4.52 -7.13
N LYS A 51 -0.33 4.57 -6.97
CA LYS A 51 -1.09 5.83 -6.88
C LYS A 51 -0.63 6.65 -5.68
N MET A 52 -0.45 6.01 -4.52
CA MET A 52 0.03 6.71 -3.32
C MET A 52 1.50 7.19 -3.44
N MET A 53 2.35 6.45 -4.15
CA MET A 53 3.75 6.85 -4.41
C MET A 53 3.89 7.98 -5.44
N SER A 54 2.83 8.31 -6.19
CA SER A 54 2.87 9.35 -7.21
C SER A 54 3.17 10.71 -6.59
N GLY A 55 4.23 11.39 -7.05
CA GLY A 55 4.70 12.66 -6.49
C GLY A 55 5.60 12.54 -5.25
N LYS A 56 5.76 11.34 -4.67
CA LYS A 56 6.58 11.07 -3.48
C LYS A 56 7.58 9.93 -3.71
N ARG A 57 8.21 9.95 -4.89
CA ARG A 57 9.14 8.90 -5.38
C ARG A 57 10.37 8.73 -4.44
N PRO A 58 11.02 7.56 -4.49
CA PRO A 58 12.30 7.34 -3.82
C PRO A 58 13.33 8.40 -4.25
N ARG A 59 14.32 8.65 -3.40
CA ARG A 59 15.35 9.65 -3.68
C ARG A 59 16.20 9.25 -4.87
N ARG A 60 16.43 7.95 -5.07
CA ARG A 60 17.21 7.43 -6.20
C ARG A 60 16.36 6.54 -7.11
N PRO A 61 16.50 6.65 -8.44
CA PRO A 61 15.92 5.68 -9.36
C PRO A 61 16.40 4.27 -9.04
N GLY A 62 15.49 3.29 -9.02
CA GLY A 62 15.81 1.89 -8.71
C GLY A 62 15.96 1.57 -7.22
N GLU A 63 15.85 2.56 -6.34
CA GLU A 63 15.85 2.33 -4.89
C GLU A 63 14.55 1.63 -4.45
N ALA A 64 14.70 0.46 -3.81
CA ALA A 64 13.58 -0.24 -3.19
C ALA A 64 13.15 0.48 -1.91
N VAL A 65 11.84 0.67 -1.74
CA VAL A 65 11.27 1.21 -0.50
C VAL A 65 10.83 0.04 0.37
N PRO A 66 11.34 -0.09 1.61
CA PRO A 66 10.87 -1.11 2.53
C PRO A 66 9.36 -0.98 2.77
N LEU A 67 8.64 -2.10 2.66
CA LEU A 67 7.19 -2.15 2.81
C LEU A 67 6.83 -3.20 3.85
N GLY A 68 6.06 -2.79 4.87
CA GLY A 68 5.37 -3.71 5.76
C GLY A 68 3.99 -4.02 5.20
N PHE A 69 3.67 -5.32 5.03
CA PHE A 69 2.35 -5.74 4.57
C PHE A 69 1.59 -6.44 5.69
N THR A 70 0.65 -5.71 6.30
CA THR A 70 -0.30 -6.30 7.26
C THR A 70 -1.41 -7.00 6.49
N PHE A 71 -1.40 -8.34 6.54
CA PHE A 71 -2.40 -9.21 5.95
C PHE A 71 -3.24 -9.85 7.07
N SER A 72 -4.36 -9.23 7.40
CA SER A 72 -5.15 -9.57 8.60
C SER A 72 -6.21 -10.63 8.33
N PHE A 73 -5.81 -11.75 7.74
CA PHE A 73 -6.64 -12.94 7.54
C PHE A 73 -5.98 -14.14 8.22
N PRO A 74 -6.76 -15.17 8.61
CA PRO A 74 -6.17 -16.43 9.05
C PRO A 74 -5.19 -16.98 7.99
N LEU A 75 -4.01 -17.39 8.44
CA LEU A 75 -2.97 -18.04 7.62
C LEU A 75 -2.95 -19.54 7.87
#